data_AF-A0AB40B1Q8-F1
#
_entry.id   AF-A0AB40B1Q8-F1
#
_cell.length_a   1.000
_cell.length_b   1.000
_cell.length_c   1.000
_cell.angle_alpha   90.00
_cell.angle_beta   90.00
_cell.angle_gamma   90.00
#
_symmetry.space_group_name_H-M   'P 1'
#
loop_
_entity.id
_entity.type
_entity.pdbx_description
1 polymer ?
#
loop_
_entity_poly.entity_id
_entity_poly.type
_entity_poly.pdbx_seq_one_letter_code
_entity_poly.pdbx_strand_id
1 'polypeptide(L)'
;MAGSCLFCQIARSATSTRLLYADERVVAFPDINPSAFRHYLVIPVEHVATVNDLKRGVDDHQFGFHQPPFNSVDHLHLHCFALPYIPRWKHMKYISLGSIGFIEAEKLLERIKPLEPIGS
;
A
#
# COMPACT_ATOMS: atom_id res chain seq x y z
N MET A 1 8.74 16.60 13.13
CA MET A 1 10.06 17.22 12.85
C MET A 1 11.06 16.10 12.57
N ALA A 2 11.43 15.87 11.30
CA ALA A 2 12.29 14.75 10.91
C ALA A 2 13.73 14.82 11.48
N GLY A 3 14.17 15.96 12.01
CA GLY A 3 15.53 16.16 12.53
C GLY A 3 15.88 15.36 13.80
N SER A 4 14.89 14.89 14.57
CA SER A 4 15.11 14.15 15.83
C SER A 4 14.61 12.70 15.83
N CYS A 5 14.08 12.21 14.70
CA CYS A 5 13.55 10.85 14.62
C CYS A 5 14.69 9.81 14.57
N LEU A 6 14.73 8.89 15.55
CA LEU A 6 15.71 7.81 15.62
C LEU A 6 15.73 6.96 14.34
N PHE A 7 14.57 6.59 13.81
CA PHE A 7 14.47 5.81 12.58
C PHE A 7 14.98 6.56 11.35
N CYS A 8 14.79 7.88 11.27
CA CYS A 8 15.39 8.69 10.20
C CYS A 8 16.91 8.77 10.31
N GLN A 9 17.46 8.78 11.53
CA GLN A 9 18.91 8.73 11.74
C GLN A 9 19.48 7.37 11.29
N ILE A 10 18.79 6.27 11.61
CA ILE A 10 19.16 4.93 11.14
C ILE A 10 19.10 4.84 9.62
N ALA A 11 18.03 5.33 8.99
CA ALA A 11 17.89 5.32 7.52
C ALA A 11 18.97 6.15 6.79
N ARG A 12 19.53 7.16 7.45
CA ARG A 12 20.65 7.97 6.94
C ARG A 12 22.03 7.43 7.31
N SER A 13 22.09 6.25 7.94
CA SER A 13 23.33 5.65 8.45
C SER A 13 24.09 6.57 9.43
N ALA A 14 23.36 7.40 10.19
CA ALA A 14 23.92 8.32 11.18
C ALA A 14 24.06 7.69 12.58
N THR A 15 23.82 6.39 12.71
CA THR A 15 23.95 5.61 13.96
C THR A 15 24.89 4.42 13.76
N SER A 16 25.21 3.70 14.83
CA SER A 16 25.97 2.43 14.77
C SER A 16 25.13 1.21 14.39
N THR A 17 23.84 1.39 14.06
CA THR A 17 22.93 0.30 13.69
C THR A 17 23.38 -0.36 12.40
N ARG A 18 23.64 -1.66 12.44
CA ARG A 18 23.98 -2.44 11.24
C ARG A 18 22.75 -2.63 10.35
N LEU A 19 22.79 -2.07 9.14
CA LEU A 19 21.81 -2.35 8.10
C LEU A 19 22.07 -3.73 7.48
N LEU A 20 21.02 -4.52 7.33
CA LEU A 20 21.03 -5.80 6.63
C LEU A 20 20.70 -5.63 5.14
N TYR A 21 19.90 -4.61 4.84
CA TYR A 21 19.49 -4.21 3.50
C TYR A 21 19.23 -2.71 3.47
N ALA A 22 19.53 -2.08 2.34
CA ALA A 22 19.22 -0.67 2.09
C ALA A 22 19.07 -0.44 0.59
N ASP A 23 18.00 0.25 0.21
CA ASP A 23 17.82 0.83 -1.12
C ASP A 23 17.25 2.25 -1.02
N GLU A 24 16.81 2.80 -2.15
CA GLU A 24 16.26 4.16 -2.23
C GLU A 24 14.92 4.33 -1.49
N ARG A 25 14.20 3.25 -1.18
CA ARG A 25 12.86 3.27 -0.59
C ARG A 25 12.84 2.81 0.85
N VAL A 26 13.62 1.78 1.19
CA VAL A 26 13.57 1.14 2.51
C VAL A 26 14.94 0.77 3.05
N VAL A 27 15.02 0.64 4.37
CA VAL A 27 16.15 0.00 5.07
C VAL A 27 15.64 -1.08 6.01
N ALA A 28 16.44 -2.13 6.20
CA ALA A 28 16.15 -3.22 7.13
C ALA A 28 17.30 -3.43 8.11
N PHE A 29 16.99 -3.65 9.39
CA PHE A 29 17.98 -3.82 10.46
C PHE A 29 17.43 -4.66 11.63
N PRO A 30 18.28 -5.23 12.49
CA PRO A 30 17.84 -5.96 13.69
C PRO A 30 17.19 -5.04 14.72
N ASP A 31 16.12 -5.52 15.35
CA ASP A 31 15.56 -4.86 16.52
C ASP A 31 16.56 -4.91 17.69
N ILE A 32 16.67 -3.83 18.46
CA ILE A 32 17.53 -3.75 19.64
C ILE A 32 16.98 -4.59 20.81
N ASN A 33 15.67 -4.82 20.83
CA ASN A 33 14.96 -5.63 21.81
C ASN A 33 14.11 -6.70 21.09
N PRO A 34 14.75 -7.75 20.55
CA PRO A 34 14.08 -8.72 19.70
C PRO A 34 13.05 -9.57 20.48
N SER A 35 11.83 -9.70 19.94
CA SER A 35 10.77 -10.55 20.49
C SER A 35 10.82 -12.00 19.97
N ALA A 36 11.75 -12.31 19.07
CA ALA A 36 11.92 -13.62 18.44
C ALA A 36 13.41 -13.86 18.13
N PHE A 37 13.78 -15.12 17.87
CA PHE A 37 15.16 -15.52 17.52
C PHE A 37 15.77 -14.67 16.39
N ARG A 38 14.94 -14.24 15.44
CA ARG A 38 15.26 -13.23 14.43
C ARG A 38 14.12 -12.23 14.39
N HIS A 39 14.37 -11.01 14.83
CA HIS A 39 13.42 -9.90 14.77
C HIS A 39 14.08 -8.73 14.04
N TYR A 40 13.50 -8.33 12.92
CA TYR A 40 14.00 -7.28 12.05
C TYR A 40 12.93 -6.23 11.86
N LEU A 41 13.35 -4.98 11.79
CA LEU A 41 12.50 -3.87 11.40
C LEU A 41 12.82 -3.49 9.97
N VAL A 42 11.78 -3.22 9.19
CA VAL A 42 11.87 -2.65 7.84
C VAL A 42 11.13 -1.32 7.88
N ILE A 43 11.81 -0.24 7.52
CA ILE A 43 11.25 1.11 7.56
C ILE A 43 11.45 1.82 6.22
N PRO A 44 10.55 2.75 5.84
CA PRO A 44 10.79 3.64 4.72
C PRO A 44 11.97 4.58 5.00
N VAL A 45 12.69 4.97 3.94
CA VAL A 45 13.70 6.05 3.99
C VAL A 45 13.02 7.40 4.22
N GLU A 46 11.82 7.61 3.66
CA GLU A 46 10.97 8.76 3.96
C GLU A 46 10.38 8.68 5.38
N HIS A 47 10.29 9.81 6.06
CA HIS A 47 9.65 9.86 7.38
C HIS A 47 8.13 9.75 7.27
N VAL A 48 7.58 8.62 7.69
CA VAL A 48 6.14 8.39 7.87
C VAL A 48 5.90 8.14 9.36
N ALA A 49 5.13 9.03 10.02
CA ALA A 49 4.96 8.98 11.47
C ALA A 49 4.01 7.85 11.91
N THR A 50 2.90 7.68 11.19
CA THR A 50 1.89 6.65 11.45
C THR A 50 1.36 6.08 10.13
N VAL A 51 0.66 4.95 10.20
CA VAL A 51 -0.02 4.36 9.03
C VAL A 51 -1.02 5.31 8.37
N ASN A 52 -1.58 6.27 9.12
CA ASN A 52 -2.52 7.26 8.60
C ASN A 52 -1.82 8.33 7.74
N ASP A 53 -0.49 8.44 7.83
CA ASP A 53 0.32 9.39 7.08
C ASP A 53 0.90 8.76 5.79
N LEU A 54 0.57 7.49 5.51
CA LEU A 54 0.93 6.85 4.25
C LEU A 54 0.26 7.57 3.09
N LYS A 55 1.07 8.18 2.24
CA LYS A 55 0.60 8.80 1.00
C LYS A 55 0.66 7.77 -0.11
N ARG A 56 -0.39 7.74 -0.93
CA ARG A 56 -0.36 6.95 -2.17
C ARG A 56 0.78 7.42 -3.05
N GLY A 57 1.71 6.53 -3.35
CA GLY A 57 2.88 6.80 -4.18
C GLY A 57 2.53 6.89 -5.65
N VAL A 58 3.45 7.47 -6.43
CA VAL A 58 3.35 7.47 -7.89
C VAL A 58 3.47 6.03 -8.42
N ASP A 59 4.19 5.15 -7.72
CA ASP A 59 4.32 3.72 -8.06
C ASP A 59 3.27 2.83 -7.36
N ASP A 60 2.20 3.41 -6.82
CA ASP A 60 1.13 2.62 -6.25
C ASP A 60 0.44 1.82 -7.35
N HIS A 61 0.29 0.53 -7.08
CA HIS A 61 -0.43 -0.38 -7.93
C HIS A 61 -1.90 -0.35 -7.49
N GLN A 62 -2.80 0.09 -8.36
CA GLN A 62 -4.23 0.05 -8.11
C GLN A 62 -4.84 -1.19 -8.76
N PHE A 63 -5.51 -2.01 -7.95
CA PHE A 63 -6.24 -3.19 -8.39
C PHE A 63 -7.75 -2.95 -8.32
N GLY A 64 -8.50 -3.37 -9.34
CA GLY A 64 -9.96 -3.29 -9.27
C GLY A 64 -10.70 -3.70 -10.53
N PHE A 65 -12.02 -3.53 -10.50
CA PHE A 65 -12.95 -4.03 -11.50
C PHE A 65 -13.90 -2.92 -11.97
N HIS A 66 -14.33 -2.98 -13.22
CA HIS A 66 -15.45 -2.17 -13.69
C HIS A 66 -16.77 -2.60 -13.05
N GLN A 67 -17.61 -1.62 -12.73
CA GLN A 67 -18.98 -1.82 -12.27
C GLN A 67 -19.95 -1.34 -13.35
N PRO A 68 -21.09 -2.03 -13.54
CA PRO A 68 -22.14 -1.61 -14.45
C PRO A 68 -22.57 -0.14 -14.23
N PRO A 69 -23.02 0.56 -15.29
CA PRO A 69 -23.27 0.06 -16.65
C PRO A 69 -22.03 0.14 -17.58
N PHE A 70 -20.88 0.63 -17.10
CA PHE A 70 -19.75 1.00 -17.95
C PHE A 70 -18.74 -0.14 -18.18
N ASN A 71 -19.25 -1.32 -18.53
CA ASN A 71 -18.41 -2.47 -18.87
C ASN A 71 -18.03 -2.39 -20.34
N SER A 72 -16.72 -2.46 -20.65
CA SER A 72 -16.26 -2.47 -22.05
C SER A 72 -16.46 -3.84 -22.72
N VAL A 73 -16.48 -4.91 -21.93
CA VAL A 73 -16.65 -6.31 -22.38
C VAL A 73 -17.47 -7.07 -21.34
N ASP A 74 -18.18 -8.12 -21.77
CA ASP A 74 -19.01 -8.97 -20.91
C ASP A 74 -18.21 -10.13 -20.29
N HIS A 75 -17.11 -9.79 -19.63
CA HIS A 75 -16.27 -10.74 -18.90
C HIS A 75 -15.60 -10.06 -17.70
N LEU A 76 -15.61 -10.72 -16.54
CA LEU A 76 -14.96 -10.20 -15.33
C LEU A 76 -13.43 -10.18 -15.53
N HIS A 77 -12.80 -9.04 -15.35
CA HIS A 77 -11.36 -8.89 -15.46
C HIS A 77 -10.81 -7.92 -14.41
N LEU A 78 -9.66 -8.25 -13.84
CA LEU A 78 -8.96 -7.41 -12.89
C LEU A 78 -8.09 -6.41 -13.65
N HIS A 79 -8.26 -5.13 -13.37
CA HIS A 79 -7.30 -4.11 -13.75
C HIS A 79 -6.16 -4.05 -12.74
N CYS A 80 -4.94 -3.94 -13.26
CA CYS A 80 -3.74 -3.60 -12.50
C CYS A 80 -3.17 -2.32 -13.11
N PHE A 81 -3.19 -1.21 -12.36
CA PHE A 81 -2.66 0.07 -12.82
C PHE A 81 -1.40 0.40 -12.03
N ALA A 82 -0.27 0.52 -12.73
CA ALA A 82 0.87 1.29 -12.22
C ALA A 82 0.56 2.77 -12.43
N LEU A 83 0.39 3.51 -11.34
CA LEU A 83 0.10 4.93 -11.39
C LEU A 83 1.34 5.74 -11.84
N PRO A 84 1.19 7.04 -12.18
CA PRO A 84 -0.06 7.77 -12.37
C PRO A 84 -0.67 7.47 -13.74
N TYR A 85 -1.96 7.76 -13.93
CA TYR A 85 -2.61 7.61 -15.23
C TYR A 85 -1.96 8.51 -16.30
N ILE A 86 -1.66 7.94 -17.47
CA ILE A 86 -1.12 8.68 -18.63
C ILE A 86 -2.07 8.48 -19.83
N PRO A 87 -2.66 9.57 -20.36
CA PRO A 87 -2.71 10.93 -19.82
C PRO A 87 -3.56 11.03 -18.55
N ARG A 88 -3.29 12.03 -17.70
CA ARG A 88 -3.89 12.17 -16.36
C ARG A 88 -5.41 12.08 -16.35
N TRP A 89 -6.11 12.64 -17.33
CA TRP A 89 -7.59 12.63 -17.39
C TRP A 89 -8.21 11.23 -17.46
N LYS A 90 -7.47 10.20 -17.87
CA LYS A 90 -7.97 8.81 -17.88
C LYS A 90 -8.37 8.30 -16.50
N HIS A 91 -7.85 8.88 -15.41
CA HIS A 91 -8.26 8.54 -14.05
C HIS A 91 -9.79 8.63 -13.84
N MET A 92 -10.48 9.49 -14.60
CA MET A 92 -11.93 9.68 -14.51
C MET A 92 -12.73 8.40 -14.79
N LYS A 93 -12.21 7.52 -15.66
CA LYS A 93 -12.84 6.22 -15.97
C LYS A 93 -12.80 5.24 -14.80
N TYR A 94 -11.95 5.50 -13.82
CA TYR A 94 -11.66 4.62 -12.69
C TYR A 94 -12.04 5.27 -11.35
N ILE A 95 -12.89 6.31 -11.40
CA ILE A 95 -13.49 6.92 -10.22
C ILE A 95 -14.62 6.01 -9.71
N SER A 96 -14.58 5.72 -8.42
CA SER A 96 -15.63 4.98 -7.71
C SER A 96 -16.79 5.92 -7.37
N LEU A 97 -17.95 5.73 -8.01
CA LEU A 97 -19.21 6.42 -7.69
C LEU A 97 -20.18 5.45 -7.00
N GLY A 98 -19.76 4.88 -5.87
CA GLY A 98 -20.57 3.98 -5.03
C GLY A 98 -20.79 2.59 -5.63
N SER A 99 -21.87 2.41 -6.38
CA SER A 99 -22.22 1.17 -7.09
C SER A 99 -21.95 1.25 -8.60
N ILE A 100 -21.39 2.37 -9.07
CA ILE A 100 -21.17 2.67 -10.48
C ILE A 100 -19.68 3.01 -10.70
N GLY A 101 -19.12 2.57 -11.84
CA GLY A 101 -17.79 2.97 -12.29
C GLY A 101 -16.73 1.91 -12.02
N PHE A 102 -15.94 2.07 -10.96
CA PHE A 102 -14.81 1.21 -10.64
C PHE A 102 -14.79 0.86 -9.14
N ILE A 103 -14.61 -0.42 -8.83
CA ILE A 103 -14.45 -0.91 -7.45
C ILE A 103 -13.04 -1.45 -7.23
N GLU A 104 -12.40 -1.00 -6.15
CA GLU A 104 -11.11 -1.50 -5.69
C GLU A 104 -11.23 -2.96 -5.22
N ALA A 105 -10.25 -3.79 -5.56
CA ALA A 105 -10.31 -5.23 -5.30
C ALA A 105 -10.56 -5.56 -3.82
N GLU A 106 -9.94 -4.82 -2.89
CA GLU A 106 -10.12 -5.02 -1.44
C GLU A 106 -11.56 -4.73 -1.00
N LYS A 107 -12.16 -3.65 -1.49
CA LYS A 107 -13.57 -3.32 -1.19
C LYS A 107 -14.53 -4.34 -1.77
N LEU A 108 -14.20 -4.93 -2.92
CA LEU A 108 -14.98 -6.03 -3.47
C LEU A 108 -14.89 -7.25 -2.57
N LEU A 109 -13.69 -7.62 -2.10
CA LEU A 109 -13.49 -8.74 -1.18
C LEU A 109 -14.33 -8.58 0.09
N GLU A 110 -14.40 -7.38 0.67
CA GLU A 110 -15.26 -7.11 1.82
C GLU A 110 -16.74 -7.37 1.55
N ARG A 111 -17.23 -7.05 0.34
CA ARG A 111 -18.65 -7.28 -0.05
C ARG A 111 -18.98 -8.75 -0.26
N ILE A 112 -18.00 -9.54 -0.68
CA ILE A 112 -18.20 -10.97 -0.97
C ILE A 112 -17.66 -11.87 0.16
N LYS A 113 -17.25 -11.29 1.30
CA LYS A 113 -16.85 -12.07 2.47
C LYS A 113 -17.96 -13.07 2.80
N PRO A 114 -17.62 -14.36 2.97
CA PRO A 114 -18.60 -15.33 3.40
C PRO A 114 -19.20 -14.87 4.73
N LEU A 115 -20.51 -15.04 4.87
CA LEU A 115 -21.15 -14.86 6.17
C LEU A 115 -20.49 -15.83 7.15
N GLU A 116 -20.16 -15.34 8.34
CA GLU A 116 -19.69 -16.19 9.43
C GLU A 116 -20.70 -17.35 9.60
N PRO A 117 -20.23 -18.59 9.78
CA PRO A 117 -21.12 -19.73 9.95
C PRO A 117 -22.09 -19.44 11.09
N ILE A 118 -23.40 -19.50 10.79
CA ILE A 118 -24.43 -19.35 11.82
C ILE A 118 -24.36 -20.58 12.72
N GLY A 119 -23.75 -20.43 13.90
CA GLY A 119 -23.75 -21.42 14.97
C GLY A 119 -22.41 -22.12 15.20
N SER A 120 -21.66 -21.60 16.17
CA SER A 120 -20.71 -22.36 17.00
C SER A 120 -21.30 -22.56 18.38
#